data_AF-A0A1X7V6I9-F1
#
_entry.id   AF-A0A1X7V6I9-F1
#
_cell.length_a   1.000
_cell.length_b   1.000
_cell.length_c   1.000
_cell.angle_alpha   90.00
_cell.angle_beta   90.00
_cell.angle_gamma   90.00
#
_symmetry.space_group_name_H-M   'P 1'
#
loop_
_entity.id
_entity.type
_entity.pdbx_description
1 polymer ?
#
loop_
_entity_poly.entity_id
_entity_poly.type
_entity_poly.pdbx_seq_one_letter_code
_entity_poly.pdbx_strand_id
1 'polypeptide(L)'
;MPHKRKRNLTKKLCKVEEIAANDPLTEDFYGEGLVTHFYPNRPQEYEEYCLYDFVAKLTYSGKDTNGERCYRELQKERLPNFIDFDVYKENQRDSFYYAIILLFVPFRNEDELVNNGETVQEAFDRHIVDHERCVKANEKFRKLLKCREKLKDIQDARAANREEENDVEDDNPQLMGQIKDAMNDVRDMDTGSSLTLQERESMLNKDQKRIFDHVKSHHFRQIEYKNKSKQEKEQSESIKPLHMFISGVGGTGKSFLIEAIKALVKSLWSTLTKQTCAVCAPTCLAAYNVGGVTAHRLFQLPIEHDGQCASYWSIPKASHKVMKTELQDLKMVIIDEVSMVSSLYLTYIHMRMNDLFESDEWFGGKNVLFVGDILQLPPVRGQPVFDKVTASTLK
;
A
#
# COMPACT_ATOMS: atom_id res chain seq x y z
N MET A 1 26.95 -1.05 -2.63
CA MET A 1 27.97 -1.76 -1.83
C MET A 1 27.98 -3.26 -2.16
N PRO A 2 28.66 -3.66 -3.25
CA PRO A 2 28.73 -5.04 -3.77
C PRO A 2 29.19 -6.09 -2.73
N HIS A 3 29.88 -5.66 -1.67
CA HIS A 3 30.36 -6.49 -0.57
C HIS A 3 29.27 -7.02 0.39
N LYS A 4 27.99 -6.62 0.26
CA LYS A 4 26.89 -7.12 1.11
C LYS A 4 26.03 -8.22 0.49
N ARG A 5 26.27 -8.62 -0.77
CA ARG A 5 25.56 -9.75 -1.38
C ARG A 5 26.23 -11.05 -0.92
N LYS A 6 25.70 -11.68 0.14
CA LYS A 6 26.06 -13.06 0.50
C LYS A 6 25.81 -13.95 -0.72
N ARG A 7 26.91 -14.48 -1.28
CA ARG A 7 26.95 -15.33 -2.48
C ARG A 7 26.29 -16.68 -2.13
N ASN A 8 24.98 -16.81 -2.36
CA ASN A 8 24.19 -17.97 -1.95
C ASN A 8 24.20 -19.15 -2.94
N LEU A 9 25.10 -19.17 -3.92
CA LEU A 9 25.28 -20.31 -4.82
C LEU A 9 26.50 -21.09 -4.36
N THR A 10 26.31 -22.21 -3.69
CA THR A 10 27.42 -23.12 -3.34
C THR A 10 27.55 -24.17 -4.44
N LYS A 11 28.79 -24.52 -4.82
CA LYS A 11 29.05 -25.67 -5.72
C LYS A 11 28.46 -26.94 -5.08
N LYS A 12 28.11 -27.94 -5.91
CA LYS A 12 27.63 -29.25 -5.40
C LYS A 12 28.65 -29.83 -4.42
N LEU A 13 28.17 -30.47 -3.35
CA LEU A 13 28.99 -31.01 -2.27
C LEU A 13 30.16 -31.86 -2.77
N CYS A 14 29.92 -32.75 -3.73
CA CYS A 14 30.97 -33.59 -4.32
C CYS A 14 32.13 -32.80 -4.96
N LYS A 15 31.82 -31.65 -5.61
CA LYS A 15 32.85 -30.77 -6.19
C LYS A 15 33.58 -29.99 -5.10
N VAL A 16 32.88 -29.62 -4.03
CA VAL A 16 33.48 -28.92 -2.89
C VAL A 16 34.45 -29.84 -2.15
N GLU A 17 34.07 -31.09 -1.93
CA GLU A 17 34.92 -32.12 -1.30
C GLU A 17 36.17 -32.41 -2.14
N GLU A 18 36.03 -32.48 -3.46
CA GLU A 18 37.16 -32.70 -4.39
C GLU A 18 38.13 -31.50 -4.43
N ILE A 19 37.62 -30.27 -4.42
CA ILE A 19 38.46 -29.06 -4.38
C ILE A 19 39.16 -28.96 -3.00
N ALA A 20 38.44 -29.20 -1.91
CA ALA A 20 39.00 -29.14 -0.55
C ALA A 20 40.06 -30.25 -0.30
N ALA A 21 39.93 -31.40 -0.96
CA ALA A 21 40.94 -32.47 -0.90
C ALA A 21 42.24 -32.09 -1.63
N ASN A 22 42.17 -31.25 -2.67
CA ASN A 22 43.32 -30.83 -3.47
C ASN A 22 43.96 -29.52 -2.95
N ASP A 23 43.16 -28.59 -2.41
CA ASP A 23 43.62 -27.34 -1.79
C ASP A 23 42.75 -27.01 -0.56
N PRO A 24 43.21 -27.36 0.66
CA PRO A 24 42.45 -27.16 1.89
C PRO A 24 42.23 -25.68 2.29
N LEU A 25 42.94 -24.73 1.67
CA LEU A 25 42.84 -23.29 1.97
C LEU A 25 41.99 -22.52 0.95
N THR A 26 41.45 -23.21 -0.06
CA THR A 26 40.64 -22.57 -1.09
C THR A 26 39.39 -21.91 -0.49
N GLU A 27 39.01 -20.73 -1.00
CA GLU A 27 37.74 -20.07 -0.65
C GLU A 27 36.71 -20.15 -1.80
N ASP A 28 37.05 -20.84 -2.90
CA ASP A 28 36.24 -20.91 -4.12
C ASP A 28 35.18 -22.03 -4.07
N PHE A 29 34.32 -21.96 -3.08
CA PHE A 29 33.19 -22.87 -2.90
C PHE A 29 31.92 -22.42 -3.61
N TYR A 30 31.96 -21.29 -4.32
CA TYR A 30 30.79 -20.63 -4.87
C TYR A 30 30.53 -21.02 -6.33
N GLY A 31 29.28 -21.30 -6.67
CA GLY A 31 28.84 -21.55 -8.04
C GLY A 31 28.78 -20.27 -8.87
N GLU A 32 28.72 -20.44 -10.19
CA GLU A 32 28.57 -19.34 -11.15
C GLU A 32 27.25 -18.57 -10.89
N GLY A 33 27.36 -17.28 -10.59
CA GLY A 33 26.22 -16.41 -10.31
C GLY A 33 25.60 -15.81 -11.58
N LEU A 34 24.30 -15.52 -11.55
CA LEU A 34 23.59 -14.91 -12.67
C LEU A 34 24.20 -13.56 -13.07
N VAL A 35 24.36 -12.67 -12.09
CA VAL A 35 24.89 -11.31 -12.27
C VAL A 35 26.41 -11.29 -12.44
N THR A 36 27.12 -12.22 -11.78
CA THR A 36 28.60 -12.22 -11.76
C THR A 36 29.22 -13.07 -12.86
N HIS A 37 28.46 -13.97 -13.50
CA HIS A 37 29.01 -14.90 -14.47
C HIS A 37 28.11 -15.14 -15.70
N PHE A 38 26.83 -15.47 -15.55
CA PHE A 38 25.98 -15.79 -16.70
C PHE A 38 25.68 -14.57 -17.58
N TYR A 39 25.35 -13.43 -16.96
CA TYR A 39 25.00 -12.21 -17.69
C TYR A 39 26.24 -11.49 -18.29
N PRO A 40 27.37 -11.33 -17.57
CA PRO A 40 28.63 -10.86 -18.14
C PRO A 40 29.14 -11.66 -19.33
N ASN A 41 28.93 -12.98 -19.32
CA ASN A 41 29.40 -13.90 -20.37
C ASN A 41 28.28 -14.32 -21.33
N ARG A 42 27.26 -13.47 -21.54
CA ARG A 42 26.18 -13.71 -22.50
C ARG A 42 26.69 -13.66 -23.95
N PRO A 43 26.09 -14.41 -24.90
CA PRO A 43 26.37 -14.29 -26.33
C PRO A 43 26.27 -12.84 -26.85
N GLN A 44 27.01 -12.53 -27.91
CA GLN A 44 27.07 -11.18 -28.50
C GLN A 44 25.71 -10.72 -29.06
N GLU A 45 24.86 -11.65 -29.48
CA GLU A 45 23.48 -11.37 -29.90
C GLU A 45 22.62 -10.70 -28.81
N TYR A 46 23.02 -10.80 -27.54
CA TYR A 46 22.33 -10.16 -26.41
C TYR A 46 23.12 -8.98 -25.82
N GLU A 47 24.05 -8.36 -26.55
CA GLU A 47 24.87 -7.25 -26.03
C GLU A 47 24.00 -6.11 -25.48
N GLU A 48 22.96 -5.74 -26.22
CA GLU A 48 22.02 -4.66 -25.87
C GLU A 48 21.07 -5.01 -24.72
N TYR A 49 21.00 -6.28 -24.29
CA TYR A 49 20.10 -6.67 -23.21
C TYR A 49 20.67 -6.18 -21.87
N CYS A 50 19.89 -5.37 -21.17
CA CYS A 50 20.14 -5.10 -19.76
C CYS A 50 19.86 -6.33 -18.89
N LEU A 51 20.33 -6.33 -17.65
CA LEU A 51 20.16 -7.47 -16.74
C LEU A 51 18.68 -7.83 -16.55
N TYR A 52 17.80 -6.83 -16.50
CA TYR A 52 16.36 -7.04 -16.44
C TYR A 52 15.85 -7.81 -17.67
N ASP A 53 16.16 -7.37 -18.89
CA ASP A 53 15.70 -8.04 -20.12
C ASP A 53 16.23 -9.47 -20.20
N PHE A 54 17.50 -9.66 -19.86
CA PHE A 54 18.14 -10.97 -19.87
C PHE A 54 17.43 -11.96 -18.93
N VAL A 55 17.08 -11.54 -17.72
CA VAL A 55 16.39 -12.39 -16.74
C VAL A 55 14.90 -12.55 -17.06
N ALA A 56 14.27 -11.52 -17.61
CA ALA A 56 12.85 -11.53 -17.91
C ALA A 56 12.52 -12.43 -19.11
N LYS A 57 13.38 -12.41 -20.14
CA LYS A 57 13.10 -13.02 -21.44
C LYS A 57 13.84 -14.33 -21.69
N LEU A 58 14.99 -14.57 -21.05
CA LEU A 58 15.84 -15.70 -21.37
C LEU A 58 15.97 -16.70 -20.23
N THR A 59 16.19 -17.95 -20.58
CA THR A 59 16.65 -18.99 -19.65
C THR A 59 17.79 -19.77 -20.27
N TYR A 60 18.79 -20.10 -19.43
CA TYR A 60 19.92 -20.93 -19.83
C TYR A 60 19.44 -22.31 -20.33
N SER A 61 19.96 -22.75 -21.48
CA SER A 61 19.58 -24.01 -22.14
C SER A 61 20.73 -25.00 -22.31
N GLY A 62 21.98 -24.61 -22.02
CA GLY A 62 23.14 -25.50 -22.06
C GLY A 62 24.37 -24.83 -22.68
N LYS A 63 25.30 -25.65 -23.15
CA LYS A 63 26.43 -25.21 -23.98
C LYS A 63 26.35 -25.87 -25.35
N ASP A 64 26.77 -25.16 -26.39
CA ASP A 64 26.92 -25.72 -27.73
C ASP A 64 28.17 -26.60 -27.85
N THR A 65 28.43 -27.09 -29.06
CA THR A 65 29.61 -27.92 -29.38
C THR A 65 30.94 -27.18 -29.23
N ASN A 66 30.93 -25.85 -29.23
CA ASN A 66 32.09 -25.00 -29.05
C ASN A 66 32.29 -24.61 -27.57
N GLY A 67 31.38 -25.03 -26.69
CA GLY A 67 31.40 -24.70 -25.26
C GLY A 67 30.80 -23.32 -24.94
N GLU A 68 30.22 -22.63 -25.92
CA GLU A 68 29.52 -21.36 -25.74
C GLU A 68 28.16 -21.60 -25.09
N ARG A 69 27.72 -20.68 -24.24
CA ARG A 69 26.47 -20.82 -23.50
C ARG A 69 25.29 -20.47 -24.39
N CYS A 70 24.32 -21.38 -24.47
CA CYS A 70 23.07 -21.16 -25.18
C CYS A 70 21.95 -20.76 -24.24
N TYR A 71 21.05 -19.94 -24.76
CA TYR A 71 19.86 -19.47 -24.08
C TYR A 71 18.63 -19.72 -24.96
N ARG A 72 17.46 -19.84 -24.33
CA ARG A 72 16.18 -19.91 -25.05
C ARG A 72 15.23 -18.86 -24.50
N GLU A 73 14.39 -18.33 -25.38
CA GLU A 73 13.34 -17.39 -24.98
C GLU A 73 12.25 -18.06 -24.15
N LEU A 74 11.75 -17.32 -23.17
CA LEU A 74 10.65 -17.72 -22.33
C LEU A 74 9.33 -17.40 -23.04
N GLN A 75 8.40 -18.37 -23.05
CA GLN A 75 7.04 -18.19 -23.57
C GLN A 75 6.23 -17.12 -22.80
N LYS A 76 6.64 -16.81 -21.57
CA LYS A 76 6.08 -15.76 -20.74
C LYS A 76 7.20 -15.08 -19.97
N GLU A 77 7.27 -13.75 -20.06
CA GLU A 77 8.28 -12.99 -19.36
C GLU A 77 8.18 -13.19 -17.84
N ARG A 78 9.33 -13.37 -17.20
CA ARG A 78 9.44 -13.40 -15.74
C ARG A 78 9.64 -11.98 -15.23
N LEU A 79 8.95 -11.61 -14.16
CA LEU A 79 9.26 -10.38 -13.43
C LEU A 79 10.43 -10.69 -12.49
N PRO A 80 11.62 -10.09 -12.69
CA PRO A 80 12.72 -10.23 -11.74
C PRO A 80 12.29 -9.67 -10.39
N ASN A 81 12.64 -10.37 -9.29
CA ASN A 81 12.37 -9.88 -7.95
C ASN A 81 13.13 -8.57 -7.74
N PHE A 82 12.40 -7.46 -7.74
CA PHE A 82 12.93 -6.15 -7.36
C PHE A 82 13.02 -6.10 -5.84
N ILE A 83 14.19 -5.72 -5.31
CA ILE A 83 14.35 -5.46 -3.89
C ILE A 83 13.56 -4.20 -3.58
N ASP A 84 12.62 -4.28 -2.63
CA ASP A 84 11.91 -3.11 -2.15
C ASP A 84 12.87 -2.30 -1.28
N PHE A 85 13.25 -1.11 -1.76
CA PHE A 85 14.12 -0.20 -1.01
C PHE A 85 13.24 0.77 -0.23
N ASP A 86 13.53 0.92 1.07
CA ASP A 86 12.96 2.01 1.85
C ASP A 86 13.66 3.29 1.44
N VAL A 87 13.10 3.92 0.41
CA VAL A 87 13.56 5.13 -0.26
C VAL A 87 13.83 6.29 0.72
N TYR A 88 13.27 6.20 1.92
CA TYR A 88 13.24 7.29 2.89
C TYR A 88 14.35 7.21 3.94
N LYS A 89 15.15 6.15 3.93
CA LYS A 89 16.36 6.08 4.74
C LYS A 89 17.54 6.50 3.87
N GLU A 90 18.25 7.57 4.27
CA GLU A 90 19.43 8.06 3.53
C GLU A 90 20.44 6.94 3.25
N ASN A 91 20.59 6.00 4.20
CA ASN A 91 21.47 4.84 4.05
C ASN A 91 21.01 3.79 3.00
N GLN A 92 19.82 3.93 2.40
CA GLN A 92 19.30 3.07 1.34
C GLN A 92 19.16 3.78 -0.01
N ARG A 93 19.34 5.10 -0.08
CA ARG A 93 19.21 5.89 -1.32
C ARG A 93 20.25 5.49 -2.37
N ASP A 94 21.50 5.35 -1.97
CA ASP A 94 22.57 4.86 -2.87
C ASP A 94 22.30 3.41 -3.31
N SER A 95 21.69 2.60 -2.44
CA SER A 95 21.34 1.22 -2.80
C SER A 95 20.24 1.18 -3.85
N PHE A 96 19.30 2.14 -3.81
CA PHE A 96 18.27 2.30 -4.83
C PHE A 96 18.88 2.71 -6.18
N TYR A 97 19.66 3.81 -6.22
CA TYR A 97 20.27 4.27 -7.47
C TYR A 97 21.14 3.18 -8.10
N TYR A 98 21.97 2.51 -7.30
CA TYR A 98 22.77 1.39 -7.75
C TYR A 98 21.93 0.25 -8.34
N ALA A 99 20.80 -0.09 -7.71
CA ALA A 99 19.94 -1.17 -8.19
C ALA A 99 19.29 -0.84 -9.54
N ILE A 100 18.92 0.43 -9.78
CA ILE A 100 18.36 0.86 -11.06
C ILE A 100 19.43 0.78 -12.15
N ILE A 101 20.63 1.32 -11.91
CA ILE A 101 21.75 1.23 -12.87
C ILE A 101 22.02 -0.25 -13.19
N LEU A 102 22.20 -1.08 -12.16
CA LEU A 102 22.49 -2.50 -12.33
C LEU A 102 21.43 -3.26 -13.14
N LEU A 103 20.14 -2.93 -12.98
CA LEU A 103 19.08 -3.67 -13.65
C LEU A 103 18.88 -3.25 -15.11
N PHE A 104 19.06 -1.96 -15.40
CA PHE A 104 18.60 -1.37 -16.65
C PHE A 104 19.72 -0.84 -17.55
N VAL A 105 20.95 -0.71 -17.04
CA VAL A 105 22.13 -0.39 -17.84
C VAL A 105 22.79 -1.70 -18.29
N PRO A 106 23.02 -1.91 -19.59
CA PRO A 106 23.81 -3.04 -20.08
C PRO A 106 25.26 -2.95 -19.58
N PHE A 107 25.84 -4.07 -19.14
CA PHE A 107 27.24 -4.12 -18.70
C PHE A 107 27.85 -5.49 -18.95
N ARG A 108 29.17 -5.51 -19.13
CA ARG A 108 29.98 -6.75 -19.12
C ARG A 108 30.74 -6.87 -17.81
N ASN A 109 31.17 -5.75 -17.24
CA ASN A 109 31.75 -5.69 -15.90
C ASN A 109 30.94 -4.77 -14.99
N GLU A 110 30.62 -5.21 -13.77
CA GLU A 110 29.89 -4.41 -12.77
C GLU A 110 30.68 -3.15 -12.38
N ASP A 111 32.01 -3.20 -12.45
CA ASP A 111 32.90 -2.05 -12.18
C ASP A 111 32.74 -0.91 -13.22
N GLU A 112 32.11 -1.18 -14.37
CA GLU A 112 31.81 -0.16 -15.40
C GLU A 112 30.61 0.72 -15.01
N LEU A 113 29.82 0.28 -14.02
CA LEU A 113 28.58 0.96 -13.65
C LEU A 113 28.83 2.23 -12.84
N VAL A 114 29.87 2.25 -12.00
CA VAL A 114 30.24 3.39 -11.14
C VAL A 114 31.74 3.64 -11.27
N ASN A 115 32.13 4.80 -11.79
CA ASN A 115 33.54 5.11 -12.03
C ASN A 115 34.30 5.36 -10.72
N ASN A 116 35.62 5.15 -10.74
CA ASN A 116 36.48 5.45 -9.58
C ASN A 116 36.39 6.93 -9.20
N GLY A 117 35.95 7.22 -7.97
CA GLY A 117 35.80 8.58 -7.44
C GLY A 117 34.43 9.22 -7.71
N GLU A 118 33.54 8.53 -8.43
CA GLU A 118 32.15 8.97 -8.68
C GLU A 118 31.22 8.44 -7.57
N THR A 119 30.26 9.25 -7.16
CA THR A 119 29.17 8.80 -6.28
C THR A 119 28.14 7.98 -7.06
N VAL A 120 27.40 7.11 -6.38
CA VAL A 120 26.38 6.27 -7.04
C VAL A 120 25.27 7.13 -7.68
N GLN A 121 24.98 8.29 -7.09
CA GLN A 121 24.00 9.23 -7.64
C GLN A 121 24.52 9.90 -8.92
N GLU A 122 25.78 10.32 -8.98
CA GLU A 122 26.39 10.87 -10.20
C GLU A 122 26.41 9.83 -11.33
N ALA A 123 26.77 8.58 -11.00
CA ALA A 123 26.71 7.47 -11.95
C ALA A 123 25.29 7.25 -12.49
N PHE A 124 24.28 7.38 -11.63
CA PHE A 124 22.88 7.27 -12.02
C PHE A 124 22.45 8.39 -12.97
N ASP A 125 22.78 9.63 -12.62
CA ASP A 125 22.43 10.81 -13.42
C ASP A 125 23.14 10.81 -14.78
N ARG A 126 24.32 10.19 -14.88
CA ARG A 126 25.03 9.96 -16.14
C ARG A 126 24.30 8.93 -17.03
N HIS A 127 23.90 7.79 -16.47
CA HIS A 127 23.31 6.68 -17.23
C HIS A 127 21.82 6.86 -17.57
N ILE A 128 21.10 7.73 -16.84
CA ILE A 128 19.65 7.90 -17.04
C ILE A 128 19.30 8.60 -18.35
N VAL A 129 20.21 9.40 -18.91
CA VAL A 129 19.98 10.17 -20.14
C VAL A 129 19.79 9.24 -21.35
N ASP A 130 20.46 8.09 -21.35
CA ASP A 130 20.54 7.20 -22.51
C ASP A 130 19.62 5.97 -22.43
N HIS A 131 18.89 5.78 -21.32
CA HIS A 131 18.08 4.58 -21.10
C HIS A 131 16.64 4.88 -20.67
N GLU A 132 15.69 4.77 -21.61
CA GLU A 132 14.25 5.08 -21.42
C GLU A 132 13.61 4.35 -20.22
N ARG A 133 14.05 3.12 -19.91
CA ARG A 133 13.54 2.36 -18.75
C ARG A 133 14.06 2.90 -17.42
N CYS A 134 15.29 3.41 -17.37
CA CYS A 134 15.83 4.15 -16.23
C CYS A 134 15.01 5.42 -15.99
N VAL A 135 14.67 6.14 -17.06
CA VAL A 135 13.81 7.34 -17.01
C VAL A 135 12.44 7.01 -16.40
N LYS A 136 11.74 5.98 -16.92
CA LYS A 136 10.41 5.57 -16.40
C LYS A 136 10.44 5.13 -14.93
N ALA A 137 11.46 4.38 -14.52
CA ALA A 137 11.62 3.98 -13.12
C ALA A 137 11.91 5.17 -12.20
N ASN A 138 12.75 6.11 -12.65
CA ASN A 138 13.09 7.33 -11.93
C ASN A 138 11.91 8.32 -11.84
N GLU A 139 11.11 8.46 -12.89
CA GLU A 139 9.91 9.30 -12.88
C GLU A 139 8.92 8.80 -11.82
N LYS A 140 8.70 7.48 -11.76
CA LYS A 140 7.83 6.87 -10.73
C LYS A 140 8.38 7.14 -9.33
N PHE A 141 9.69 7.02 -9.14
CA PHE A 141 10.38 7.32 -7.89
C PHE A 141 10.27 8.81 -7.48
N ARG A 142 10.54 9.73 -8.41
CA ARG A 142 10.40 11.19 -8.20
C ARG A 142 8.96 11.59 -7.87
N LYS A 143 7.96 10.93 -8.46
CA LYS A 143 6.55 11.14 -8.13
C LYS A 143 6.25 10.73 -6.68
N LEU A 144 6.75 9.58 -6.22
CA LEU A 144 6.59 9.14 -4.83
C LEU A 144 7.26 10.09 -3.82
N LEU A 145 8.48 10.55 -4.12
CA LEU A 145 9.17 11.57 -3.31
C LEU A 145 8.38 12.89 -3.23
N LYS A 146 7.89 13.40 -4.37
CA LYS A 146 7.05 14.60 -4.41
C LYS A 146 5.75 14.45 -3.63
N CYS A 147 5.12 13.28 -3.65
CA CYS A 147 3.94 13.01 -2.83
C CYS A 147 4.25 13.09 -1.33
N ARG A 148 5.45 12.65 -0.91
CA ARG A 148 5.89 12.74 0.49
C ARG A 148 6.32 14.16 0.90
N GLU A 149 6.99 14.90 0.02
CA GLU A 149 7.29 16.32 0.25
C GLU A 149 5.98 17.10 0.38
N LYS A 150 5.01 16.89 -0.52
CA LYS A 150 3.67 17.44 -0.36
C LYS A 150 2.98 17.01 0.92
N LEU A 151 3.14 15.76 1.37
CA LEU A 151 2.61 15.30 2.67
C LEU A 151 3.22 16.09 3.84
N LYS A 152 4.52 16.32 3.80
CA LYS A 152 5.24 17.10 4.81
C LYS A 152 4.87 18.58 4.73
N ASP A 153 4.82 19.15 3.54
CA ASP A 153 4.35 20.52 3.29
C ASP A 153 2.90 20.71 3.71
N ILE A 154 2.03 19.72 3.53
CA ILE A 154 0.64 19.76 4.02
C ILE A 154 0.61 19.68 5.54
N GLN A 155 1.46 18.87 6.17
CA GLN A 155 1.57 18.79 7.63
C GLN A 155 2.13 20.10 8.22
N ASP A 156 3.16 20.66 7.59
CA ASP A 156 3.81 21.91 7.97
C ASP A 156 2.90 23.12 7.67
N ALA A 157 2.18 23.13 6.55
CA ALA A 157 1.17 24.13 6.23
C ALA A 157 -0.07 23.99 7.12
N ARG A 158 -0.46 22.79 7.56
CA ARG A 158 -1.51 22.62 8.60
C ARG A 158 -1.05 23.16 9.95
N ALA A 159 0.25 23.05 10.26
CA ALA A 159 0.82 23.66 11.45
C ALA A 159 0.88 25.20 11.35
N ALA A 160 1.19 25.75 10.17
CA ALA A 160 1.25 27.18 9.91
C ALA A 160 -0.14 27.84 9.72
N ASN A 161 -1.07 27.16 9.05
CA ASN A 161 -2.45 27.63 8.80
C ASN A 161 -3.36 27.54 10.02
N ARG A 162 -2.87 27.09 11.20
CA ARG A 162 -3.57 27.37 12.46
C ARG A 162 -3.57 28.87 12.78
N GLU A 163 -2.76 29.69 12.10
CA GLU A 163 -2.66 31.13 12.38
C GLU A 163 -3.12 32.06 11.24
N GLU A 164 -3.27 31.62 9.99
CA GLU A 164 -3.78 32.49 8.90
C GLU A 164 -4.67 31.74 7.88
N GLU A 165 -5.98 31.70 8.13
CA GLU A 165 -6.99 31.27 7.14
C GLU A 165 -7.27 32.41 6.13
N ASN A 166 -6.64 32.37 4.96
CA ASN A 166 -7.07 33.24 3.86
C ASN A 166 -8.20 32.60 3.04
N ASP A 167 -9.27 33.37 2.85
CA ASP A 167 -10.52 33.03 2.17
C ASP A 167 -10.42 33.15 0.66
N VAL A 168 -10.19 32.03 -0.02
CA VAL A 168 -10.49 31.93 -1.45
C VAL A 168 -11.57 30.86 -1.63
N GLU A 169 -12.81 31.32 -1.85
CA GLU A 169 -13.95 30.51 -2.26
C GLU A 169 -13.73 30.05 -3.71
N ASP A 170 -13.11 28.88 -3.89
CA ASP A 170 -13.12 28.18 -5.19
C ASP A 170 -14.44 27.41 -5.34
N ASP A 171 -15.49 28.15 -5.69
CA ASP A 171 -16.85 27.64 -5.92
C ASP A 171 -16.98 27.03 -7.32
N ASN A 172 -16.37 25.87 -7.56
CA ASN A 172 -16.69 25.08 -8.75
C ASN A 172 -18.06 24.38 -8.58
N PRO A 173 -19.13 24.81 -9.28
CA PRO A 173 -20.49 24.31 -9.04
C PRO A 173 -20.66 22.83 -9.41
N GLN A 174 -19.88 22.34 -10.38
CA GLN A 174 -19.96 20.95 -10.84
C GLN A 174 -19.35 19.99 -9.81
N LEU A 175 -18.23 20.36 -9.19
CA LEU A 175 -17.63 19.59 -8.10
C LEU A 175 -18.55 19.57 -6.87
N MET A 176 -19.14 20.71 -6.52
CA MET A 176 -20.13 20.80 -5.43
C MET A 176 -21.33 19.87 -5.66
N GLY A 177 -21.83 19.77 -6.90
CA GLY A 177 -22.90 18.83 -7.27
C GLY A 177 -22.49 17.38 -7.03
N GLN A 178 -21.33 16.97 -7.56
CA GLN A 178 -20.82 15.61 -7.40
C GLN A 178 -20.63 15.21 -5.92
N ILE A 179 -20.23 16.15 -5.07
CA ILE A 179 -20.02 15.92 -3.64
C ILE A 179 -21.34 15.78 -2.91
N LYS A 180 -22.34 16.62 -3.22
CA LYS A 180 -23.69 16.46 -2.66
C LYS A 180 -24.29 15.11 -3.04
N ASP A 181 -24.16 14.71 -4.30
CA ASP A 181 -24.62 13.39 -4.75
C ASP A 181 -23.89 12.27 -4.00
N ALA A 182 -22.58 12.41 -3.77
CA ALA A 182 -21.81 11.41 -3.02
C ALA A 182 -22.27 11.29 -1.57
N MET A 183 -22.56 12.42 -0.93
CA MET A 183 -23.06 12.40 0.45
C MET A 183 -24.49 11.86 0.53
N ASN A 184 -25.32 12.09 -0.49
CA ASN A 184 -26.63 11.44 -0.59
C ASN A 184 -26.48 9.91 -0.70
N ASP A 185 -25.59 9.41 -1.55
CA ASP A 185 -25.28 7.97 -1.66
C ASP A 185 -24.85 7.39 -0.30
N VAL A 186 -24.08 8.16 0.48
CA VAL A 186 -23.63 7.77 1.84
C VAL A 186 -24.77 7.74 2.84
N ARG A 187 -25.71 8.68 2.74
CA ARG A 187 -26.90 8.73 3.60
C ARG A 187 -27.88 7.60 3.30
N ASP A 188 -27.99 7.22 2.02
CA ASP A 188 -28.92 6.19 1.56
C ASP A 188 -28.41 4.75 1.79
N MET A 189 -27.15 4.58 2.23
CA MET A 189 -26.56 3.28 2.59
C MET A 189 -27.44 2.46 3.55
N ASP A 190 -28.31 3.12 4.31
CA ASP A 190 -29.05 2.57 5.43
C ASP A 190 -30.42 1.96 5.08
N THR A 191 -30.81 1.92 3.80
CA THR A 191 -32.20 1.71 3.36
C THR A 191 -32.59 0.26 2.94
N GLY A 192 -31.73 -0.75 3.14
CA GLY A 192 -31.85 -1.99 2.36
C GLY A 192 -32.19 -3.32 3.04
N SER A 193 -32.33 -3.43 4.37
CA SER A 193 -32.45 -4.76 4.99
C SER A 193 -33.74 -5.04 5.75
N SER A 194 -34.36 -6.19 5.44
CA SER A 194 -35.51 -6.73 6.16
C SER A 194 -35.17 -7.34 7.53
N LEU A 195 -33.89 -7.60 7.83
CA LEU A 195 -33.49 -8.29 9.06
C LEU A 195 -33.18 -7.28 10.18
N THR A 196 -33.76 -7.53 11.34
CA THR A 196 -33.49 -6.80 12.59
C THR A 196 -32.09 -7.10 13.12
N LEU A 197 -31.57 -6.24 14.01
CA LEU A 197 -30.28 -6.45 14.66
C LEU A 197 -30.25 -7.77 15.46
N GLN A 198 -31.35 -8.12 16.13
CA GLN A 198 -31.43 -9.35 16.93
C GLN A 198 -31.36 -10.61 16.05
N GLU A 199 -32.07 -10.61 14.92
CA GLU A 199 -31.99 -11.71 13.94
C GLU A 199 -30.57 -11.85 13.40
N ARG A 200 -29.93 -10.74 13.02
CA ARG A 200 -28.54 -10.73 12.56
C ARG A 200 -27.59 -11.30 13.60
N GLU A 201 -27.70 -10.86 14.85
CA GLU A 201 -26.88 -11.33 15.97
C GLU A 201 -27.04 -12.84 16.21
N SER A 202 -28.25 -13.39 16.04
CA SER A 202 -28.54 -14.82 16.20
C SER A 202 -27.96 -15.70 15.08
N MET A 203 -27.78 -15.14 13.88
CA MET A 203 -27.29 -15.86 12.70
C MET A 203 -25.75 -15.85 12.58
N LEU A 204 -25.04 -15.14 13.46
CA LEU A 204 -23.57 -15.09 13.43
C LEU A 204 -22.98 -16.43 13.87
N ASN A 205 -21.96 -16.90 13.15
CA ASN A 205 -21.15 -18.02 13.61
C ASN A 205 -20.28 -17.62 14.82
N LYS A 206 -19.61 -18.60 15.46
CA LYS A 206 -18.83 -18.37 16.69
C LYS A 206 -17.75 -17.29 16.54
N ASP A 207 -17.01 -17.29 15.43
CA ASP A 207 -15.92 -16.33 15.20
C ASP A 207 -16.45 -14.93 14.87
N GLN A 208 -17.47 -14.85 14.03
CA GLN A 208 -18.19 -13.62 13.72
C GLN A 208 -18.80 -13.01 14.99
N LYS A 209 -19.40 -13.84 15.85
CA LYS A 209 -20.00 -13.42 17.11
C LYS A 209 -18.97 -12.85 18.07
N ARG A 210 -17.80 -13.49 18.18
CA ARG A 210 -16.67 -12.97 18.99
C ARG A 210 -16.24 -11.57 18.52
N ILE A 211 -16.12 -11.36 17.21
CA ILE A 211 -15.75 -10.06 16.65
C ILE A 211 -16.84 -9.03 16.91
N PHE A 212 -18.10 -9.40 16.64
CA PHE A 212 -19.26 -8.55 16.86
C PHE A 212 -19.37 -8.10 18.33
N ASP A 213 -19.21 -9.02 19.27
CA ASP A 213 -19.28 -8.72 20.70
C ASP A 213 -18.11 -7.83 21.14
N HIS A 214 -16.92 -8.01 20.57
CA HIS A 214 -15.79 -7.11 20.84
C HIS A 214 -16.07 -5.67 20.38
N VAL A 215 -16.60 -5.50 19.16
CA VAL A 215 -17.01 -4.19 18.62
C VAL A 215 -18.14 -3.57 19.48
N LYS A 216 -19.11 -4.38 19.88
CA LYS A 216 -20.22 -3.99 20.77
C LYS A 216 -19.71 -3.47 22.11
N SER A 217 -18.88 -4.24 22.80
CA SER A 217 -18.28 -3.85 24.08
C SER A 217 -17.43 -2.58 23.96
N HIS A 218 -16.69 -2.42 22.86
CA HIS A 218 -15.91 -1.21 22.62
C HIS A 218 -16.79 0.04 22.52
N HIS A 219 -17.86 -0.03 21.73
CA HIS A 219 -18.79 1.10 21.61
C HIS A 219 -19.51 1.40 22.93
N PHE A 220 -19.88 0.40 23.72
CA PHE A 220 -20.44 0.63 25.05
C PHE A 220 -19.48 1.42 25.94
N ARG A 221 -18.20 1.05 25.97
CA ARG A 221 -17.17 1.80 26.72
C ARG A 221 -17.04 3.24 26.22
N GLN A 222 -17.10 3.47 24.91
CA GLN A 222 -17.07 4.82 24.35
C GLN A 222 -18.30 5.64 24.74
N ILE A 223 -19.49 5.05 24.77
CA ILE A 223 -20.73 5.70 25.21
C ILE A 223 -20.64 6.04 26.70
N GLU A 224 -20.25 5.08 27.54
CA GLU A 224 -20.05 5.29 28.98
C GLU A 224 -19.05 6.40 29.25
N TYR A 225 -17.88 6.36 28.59
CA TYR A 225 -16.88 7.42 28.71
C TYR A 225 -17.42 8.78 28.25
N LYS A 226 -18.20 8.83 27.17
CA LYS A 226 -18.81 10.09 26.71
C LYS A 226 -19.80 10.67 27.71
N ASN A 227 -20.55 9.81 28.41
CA ASN A 227 -21.56 10.19 29.40
C ASN A 227 -20.96 10.58 30.77
N LYS A 228 -19.69 10.25 31.05
CA LYS A 228 -18.97 10.70 32.25
C LYS A 228 -18.91 12.23 32.33
N SER A 229 -18.97 12.74 33.56
CA SER A 229 -18.74 14.14 33.90
C SER A 229 -17.29 14.56 33.59
N LYS A 230 -17.03 15.87 33.56
CA LYS A 230 -15.66 16.39 33.29
C LYS A 230 -14.64 15.89 34.32
N GLN A 231 -14.99 15.88 35.60
CA GLN A 231 -14.13 15.41 36.69
C GLN A 231 -13.80 13.92 36.58
N GLU A 232 -14.78 13.09 36.18
CA GLU A 232 -14.57 11.65 35.99
C GLU A 232 -13.71 11.34 34.75
N LYS A 233 -13.76 12.19 33.72
CA LYS A 233 -12.91 12.06 32.52
C LYS A 233 -11.45 12.37 32.82
N GLU A 234 -11.17 13.36 33.66
CA GLU A 234 -9.81 13.69 34.08
C GLU A 234 -9.14 12.55 34.88
N GLN A 235 -9.94 11.75 35.57
CA GLN A 235 -9.48 10.60 36.36
C GLN A 235 -9.51 9.26 35.60
N SER A 236 -10.08 9.23 34.40
CA SER A 236 -10.20 8.02 33.59
C SER A 236 -9.29 8.08 32.37
N GLU A 237 -8.70 6.95 31.99
CA GLU A 237 -7.98 6.87 30.72
C GLU A 237 -8.95 7.05 29.54
N SER A 238 -8.56 7.85 28.55
CA SER A 238 -9.34 8.05 27.33
C SER A 238 -9.46 6.76 26.53
N ILE A 239 -10.66 6.44 26.05
CA ILE A 239 -10.88 5.25 25.23
C ILE A 239 -10.33 5.51 23.81
N LYS A 240 -9.20 4.88 23.48
CA LYS A 240 -8.59 4.97 22.15
C LYS A 240 -9.54 4.48 21.06
N PRO A 241 -9.50 5.03 19.84
CA PRO A 241 -10.27 4.51 18.72
C PRO A 241 -9.93 3.06 18.42
N LEU A 242 -10.94 2.27 18.03
CA LEU A 242 -10.76 0.88 17.62
C LEU A 242 -10.28 0.84 16.18
N HIS A 243 -9.05 0.37 15.97
CA HIS A 243 -8.52 0.01 14.67
C HIS A 243 -8.32 -1.50 14.62
N MET A 244 -9.13 -2.19 13.83
CA MET A 244 -9.15 -3.65 13.77
C MET A 244 -9.09 -4.15 12.33
N PHE A 245 -8.36 -5.23 12.10
CA PHE A 245 -8.37 -5.97 10.85
C PHE A 245 -9.07 -7.32 11.03
N ILE A 246 -10.04 -7.60 10.18
CA ILE A 246 -10.76 -8.87 10.09
C ILE A 246 -10.33 -9.58 8.81
N SER A 247 -9.62 -10.69 8.98
CA SER A 247 -9.25 -11.58 7.89
C SER A 247 -10.24 -12.73 7.75
N GLY A 248 -10.47 -13.18 6.53
CA GLY A 248 -11.16 -14.44 6.29
C GLY A 248 -11.21 -14.77 4.81
N VAL A 249 -11.12 -16.05 4.46
CA VAL A 249 -11.20 -16.49 3.06
C VAL A 249 -12.57 -16.19 2.43
N GLY A 250 -12.67 -16.31 1.11
CA GLY A 250 -13.95 -16.23 0.40
C GLY A 250 -14.99 -17.19 1.00
N GLY A 251 -16.22 -16.72 1.18
CA GLY A 251 -17.33 -17.55 1.70
C GLY A 251 -17.45 -17.64 3.23
N THR A 252 -16.60 -16.99 4.02
CA THR A 252 -16.70 -16.99 5.50
C THR A 252 -17.78 -16.05 6.07
N GLY A 253 -18.56 -15.40 5.22
CA GLY A 253 -19.63 -14.48 5.63
C GLY A 253 -19.15 -13.11 6.14
N LYS A 254 -17.99 -12.62 5.69
CA LYS A 254 -17.47 -11.29 6.04
C LYS A 254 -18.48 -10.16 5.78
N SER A 255 -19.14 -10.19 4.61
CA SER A 255 -20.15 -9.20 4.24
C SER A 255 -21.34 -9.21 5.20
N PHE A 256 -21.79 -10.40 5.64
CA PHE A 256 -22.86 -10.51 6.63
C PHE A 256 -22.45 -9.93 8.00
N LEU A 257 -21.20 -10.15 8.42
CA LEU A 257 -20.64 -9.54 9.63
C LEU A 257 -20.57 -8.01 9.51
N ILE A 258 -20.15 -7.47 8.36
CA ILE A 258 -20.13 -6.02 8.10
C ILE A 258 -21.53 -5.43 8.28
N GLU A 259 -22.55 -6.05 7.69
CA GLU A 259 -23.93 -5.57 7.83
C GLU A 259 -24.43 -5.64 9.27
N ALA A 260 -24.10 -6.70 10.02
CA ALA A 260 -24.46 -6.83 11.42
C ALA A 260 -23.80 -5.71 12.26
N ILE A 261 -22.51 -5.45 12.06
CA ILE A 261 -21.78 -4.38 12.75
C ILE A 261 -22.36 -3.00 12.38
N LYS A 262 -22.67 -2.77 11.10
CA LYS A 262 -23.32 -1.52 10.65
C LYS A 262 -24.65 -1.30 11.38
N ALA A 263 -25.49 -2.34 11.46
CA ALA A 263 -26.77 -2.28 12.18
C ALA A 263 -26.59 -2.03 13.69
N LEU A 264 -25.57 -2.63 14.31
CA LEU A 264 -25.21 -2.43 15.71
C LEU A 264 -24.78 -0.98 15.99
N VAL A 265 -23.83 -0.45 15.22
CA VAL A 265 -23.34 0.92 15.39
C VAL A 265 -24.47 1.91 15.21
N LYS A 266 -25.32 1.67 14.20
CA LYS A 266 -26.54 2.45 14.00
C LYS A 266 -27.46 2.39 15.22
N SER A 267 -27.77 1.21 15.75
CA SER A 267 -28.69 1.11 16.90
C SER A 267 -28.14 1.79 18.16
N LEU A 268 -26.81 1.77 18.37
CA LEU A 268 -26.17 2.33 19.56
C LEU A 268 -26.04 3.86 19.49
N TRP A 269 -25.80 4.41 18.30
CA TRP A 269 -25.47 5.82 18.11
C TRP A 269 -26.52 6.61 17.33
N SER A 270 -27.65 5.98 16.98
CA SER A 270 -28.67 6.56 16.10
C SER A 270 -29.04 7.97 16.56
N THR A 271 -28.83 8.91 15.66
CA THR A 271 -29.50 10.22 15.68
C THR A 271 -30.50 10.19 14.53
N LEU A 272 -31.63 10.88 14.67
CA LEU A 272 -32.74 10.83 13.69
C LEU A 272 -32.34 11.25 12.26
N THR A 273 -31.13 11.76 12.03
CA THR A 273 -30.81 12.53 10.82
C THR A 273 -29.49 12.21 10.11
N LYS A 274 -28.49 11.54 10.73
CA LYS A 274 -27.12 11.48 10.14
C LYS A 274 -26.42 10.12 10.23
N GLN A 275 -25.47 9.90 9.32
CA GLN A 275 -24.75 8.63 9.17
C GLN A 275 -23.78 8.38 10.33
N THR A 276 -23.93 7.23 11.00
CA THR A 276 -23.09 6.82 12.15
C THR A 276 -22.02 5.80 11.78
N CYS A 277 -22.25 5.02 10.72
CA CYS A 277 -21.31 4.02 10.22
C CYS A 277 -21.22 4.08 8.69
N ALA A 278 -20.06 4.45 8.15
CA ALA A 278 -19.84 4.46 6.70
C ALA A 278 -19.14 3.18 6.27
N VAL A 279 -19.60 2.58 5.19
CA VAL A 279 -18.97 1.38 4.61
C VAL A 279 -18.44 1.73 3.23
N CYS A 280 -17.18 1.37 2.97
CA CYS A 280 -16.57 1.59 1.67
C CYS A 280 -15.66 0.45 1.25
N ALA A 281 -15.40 0.38 -0.06
CA ALA A 281 -14.49 -0.59 -0.66
C ALA A 281 -13.69 0.05 -1.81
N PRO A 282 -12.59 -0.56 -2.29
CA PRO A 282 -11.80 -0.02 -3.39
C PRO A 282 -12.50 -0.11 -4.75
N THR A 283 -13.39 -1.09 -4.96
CA THR A 283 -14.11 -1.30 -6.23
C THR A 283 -15.61 -1.12 -6.09
N CYS A 284 -16.29 -0.74 -7.18
CA CYS A 284 -17.75 -0.51 -7.17
C CYS A 284 -18.54 -1.77 -6.80
N LEU A 285 -18.16 -2.94 -7.32
CA LEU A 285 -18.87 -4.19 -7.06
C LEU A 285 -18.72 -4.63 -5.59
N ALA A 286 -17.51 -4.52 -5.03
CA ALA A 286 -17.29 -4.82 -3.61
C ALA A 286 -18.09 -3.88 -2.70
N ALA A 287 -18.09 -2.58 -3.00
CA ALA A 287 -18.84 -1.60 -2.24
C ALA A 287 -20.36 -1.88 -2.27
N TYR A 288 -20.89 -2.20 -3.45
CA TYR A 288 -22.29 -2.55 -3.62
C TYR A 288 -22.69 -3.78 -2.78
N ASN A 289 -21.84 -4.82 -2.76
CA ASN A 289 -22.10 -6.07 -2.04
C ASN A 289 -22.25 -5.90 -0.52
N VAL A 290 -21.69 -4.84 0.06
CA VAL A 290 -21.79 -4.54 1.50
C VAL A 290 -22.71 -3.35 1.79
N GLY A 291 -23.48 -2.90 0.79
CA GLY A 291 -24.38 -1.74 0.93
C GLY A 291 -23.61 -0.47 1.30
N GLY A 292 -22.46 -0.26 0.65
CA GLY A 292 -21.58 0.90 0.81
C GLY A 292 -21.29 1.58 -0.53
N VAL A 293 -20.29 2.47 -0.53
CA VAL A 293 -19.83 3.21 -1.72
C VAL A 293 -18.32 3.03 -1.89
N THR A 294 -17.75 3.42 -3.03
CA THR A 294 -16.29 3.33 -3.17
C THR A 294 -15.60 4.31 -2.22
N ALA A 295 -14.41 3.97 -1.70
CA ALA A 295 -13.66 4.91 -0.86
C ALA A 295 -13.32 6.22 -1.61
N HIS A 296 -13.12 6.15 -2.94
CA HIS A 296 -13.03 7.33 -3.81
C HIS A 296 -14.27 8.23 -3.71
N ARG A 297 -15.48 7.63 -3.74
CA ARG A 297 -16.74 8.37 -3.63
C ARG A 297 -16.99 8.90 -2.22
N LEU A 298 -16.76 8.07 -1.19
CA LEU A 298 -16.95 8.45 0.22
C LEU A 298 -16.05 9.62 0.62
N PHE A 299 -14.77 9.53 0.27
CA PHE A 299 -13.76 10.48 0.72
C PHE A 299 -13.40 11.51 -0.34
N GLN A 300 -13.99 11.49 -1.54
CA GLN A 300 -13.66 12.41 -2.65
C GLN A 300 -12.17 12.40 -2.98
N LEU A 301 -11.61 11.20 -3.08
CA LEU A 301 -10.19 10.97 -3.32
C LEU A 301 -9.85 11.21 -4.79
N PRO A 302 -8.61 11.65 -5.07
CA PRO A 302 -8.18 11.87 -6.44
C PRO A 302 -8.16 10.57 -7.23
N ILE A 303 -8.72 10.60 -8.44
CA ILE A 303 -8.73 9.45 -9.37
C ILE A 303 -7.50 9.55 -10.27
N GLU A 304 -6.79 8.45 -10.43
CA GLU A 304 -5.68 8.35 -11.38
C GLU A 304 -6.21 8.41 -12.82
N HIS A 305 -5.69 9.34 -13.62
CA HIS A 305 -5.86 9.36 -15.07
C HIS A 305 -4.52 9.05 -15.74
N ASP A 306 -4.56 8.25 -16.81
CA ASP A 306 -3.42 7.97 -17.70
C ASP A 306 -2.15 7.41 -17.02
N GLY A 307 -2.32 6.61 -15.96
CA GLY A 307 -1.21 5.97 -15.25
C GLY A 307 -0.32 6.94 -14.47
N GLN A 308 -0.76 8.18 -14.27
CA GLN A 308 -0.13 9.12 -13.37
C GLN A 308 -0.85 9.08 -12.02
N CYS A 309 -0.08 8.84 -10.96
CA CYS A 309 -0.59 8.88 -9.60
C CYS A 309 -0.99 10.33 -9.27
N ALA A 310 -2.29 10.59 -9.18
CA ALA A 310 -2.80 11.92 -8.90
C ALA A 310 -2.35 12.34 -7.50
N SER A 311 -1.72 13.52 -7.39
CA SER A 311 -1.31 14.04 -6.09
C SER A 311 -2.55 14.38 -5.26
N TYR A 312 -2.51 14.09 -3.96
CA TYR A 312 -3.52 14.56 -3.03
C TYR A 312 -3.76 16.07 -3.21
N TRP A 313 -5.04 16.45 -3.31
CA TRP A 313 -5.47 17.85 -3.30
C TRP A 313 -6.39 18.10 -2.09
N SER A 314 -6.34 19.32 -1.58
CA SER A 314 -7.31 19.79 -0.60
C SER A 314 -8.67 19.96 -1.28
N ILE A 315 -9.76 19.62 -0.58
CA ILE A 315 -11.11 19.89 -1.06
C ILE A 315 -11.39 21.40 -0.90
N PRO A 316 -12.09 22.05 -1.84
CA PRO A 316 -12.56 23.42 -1.65
C PRO A 316 -13.38 23.60 -0.35
N LYS A 317 -13.29 24.77 0.30
CA LYS A 317 -13.90 25.00 1.63
C LYS A 317 -15.41 24.67 1.66
N ALA A 318 -16.18 25.09 0.66
CA ALA A 318 -17.62 24.82 0.58
C ALA A 318 -17.94 23.32 0.51
N SER A 319 -17.16 22.59 -0.29
CA SER A 319 -17.27 21.14 -0.45
C SER A 319 -16.86 20.38 0.80
N HIS A 320 -15.78 20.82 1.45
CA HIS A 320 -15.31 20.29 2.73
C HIS A 320 -16.37 20.46 3.83
N LYS A 321 -16.99 21.64 3.92
CA LYS A 321 -18.07 21.93 4.87
C LYS A 321 -19.28 21.01 4.69
N VAL A 322 -19.67 20.70 3.45
CA VAL A 322 -20.75 19.73 3.16
C VAL A 322 -20.38 18.35 3.70
N MET A 323 -19.21 17.82 3.33
CA MET A 323 -18.77 16.50 3.81
C MET A 323 -18.65 16.44 5.34
N LYS A 324 -18.08 17.48 5.95
CA LYS A 324 -17.95 17.60 7.41
C LYS A 324 -19.33 17.57 8.08
N THR A 325 -20.32 18.26 7.52
CA THR A 325 -21.68 18.31 8.06
C THR A 325 -22.38 16.97 8.00
N GLU A 326 -22.21 16.23 6.91
CA GLU A 326 -22.84 14.92 6.68
C GLU A 326 -22.17 13.82 7.50
N LEU A 327 -20.84 13.88 7.67
CA LEU A 327 -20.04 12.88 8.39
C LEU A 327 -19.78 13.23 9.86
N GLN A 328 -20.31 14.34 10.39
CA GLN A 328 -20.02 14.79 11.76
C GLN A 328 -20.30 13.72 12.82
N ASP A 329 -21.34 12.91 12.61
CA ASP A 329 -21.82 11.93 13.58
C ASP A 329 -21.19 10.54 13.37
N LEU A 330 -20.34 10.40 12.35
CA LEU A 330 -19.64 9.18 12.02
C LEU A 330 -18.83 8.67 13.23
N LYS A 331 -19.09 7.43 13.63
CA LYS A 331 -18.42 6.72 14.72
C LYS A 331 -17.51 5.61 14.23
N MET A 332 -17.82 5.04 13.06
CA MET A 332 -17.05 3.95 12.47
C MET A 332 -16.98 4.07 10.96
N VAL A 333 -15.81 3.74 10.41
CA VAL A 333 -15.58 3.50 8.98
C VAL A 333 -15.21 2.04 8.78
N ILE A 334 -15.88 1.35 7.87
CA ILE A 334 -15.55 -0.02 7.47
C ILE A 334 -14.97 0.04 6.05
N ILE A 335 -13.77 -0.50 5.88
CA ILE A 335 -13.07 -0.60 4.59
C ILE A 335 -12.99 -2.07 4.22
N ASP A 336 -13.86 -2.52 3.32
CA ASP A 336 -13.85 -3.88 2.79
C ASP A 336 -12.87 -4.04 1.63
N GLU A 337 -12.48 -5.27 1.35
CA GLU A 337 -11.45 -5.66 0.37
C GLU A 337 -10.13 -4.89 0.54
N VAL A 338 -9.64 -4.81 1.78
CA VAL A 338 -8.37 -4.13 2.13
C VAL A 338 -7.16 -4.72 1.39
N SER A 339 -7.25 -5.96 0.90
CA SER A 339 -6.21 -6.60 0.07
C SER A 339 -5.88 -5.82 -1.20
N MET A 340 -6.88 -5.15 -1.78
CA MET A 340 -6.75 -4.32 -2.99
C MET A 340 -6.39 -2.86 -2.68
N VAL A 341 -6.31 -2.47 -1.41
CA VAL A 341 -5.97 -1.11 -0.98
C VAL A 341 -4.45 -0.96 -0.96
N SER A 342 -3.94 0.06 -1.66
CA SER A 342 -2.52 0.39 -1.63
C SER A 342 -2.17 1.26 -0.41
N SER A 343 -0.90 1.25 0.01
CA SER A 343 -0.37 2.09 1.09
C SER A 343 -0.63 3.57 0.85
N LEU A 344 -0.45 4.03 -0.40
CA LEU A 344 -0.76 5.39 -0.81
C LEU A 344 -2.27 5.69 -0.73
N TYR A 345 -3.11 4.76 -1.18
CA TYR A 345 -4.55 4.93 -1.12
C TYR A 345 -5.07 5.01 0.32
N LEU A 346 -4.53 4.17 1.21
CA LEU A 346 -4.82 4.24 2.65
C LEU A 346 -4.31 5.54 3.29
N THR A 347 -3.16 6.04 2.84
CA THR A 347 -2.62 7.35 3.26
C THR A 347 -3.57 8.48 2.89
N TYR A 348 -4.11 8.48 1.66
CA TYR A 348 -5.09 9.49 1.24
C TYR A 348 -6.39 9.43 2.06
N ILE A 349 -6.88 8.23 2.38
CA ILE A 349 -8.01 8.06 3.31
C ILE A 349 -7.67 8.68 4.67
N HIS A 350 -6.52 8.34 5.24
CA HIS A 350 -6.06 8.89 6.53
C HIS A 350 -5.99 10.41 6.51
N MET A 351 -5.33 11.01 5.51
CA MET A 351 -5.22 12.46 5.37
C MET A 351 -6.58 13.13 5.30
N ARG A 352 -7.50 12.57 4.52
CA ARG A 352 -8.85 13.10 4.34
C ARG A 352 -9.68 12.98 5.61
N MET A 353 -9.54 11.89 6.37
CA MET A 353 -10.20 11.76 7.67
C MET A 353 -9.68 12.77 8.69
N ASN A 354 -8.36 13.01 8.73
CA ASN A 354 -7.79 14.05 9.59
C ASN A 354 -8.30 15.45 9.20
N ASP A 355 -8.43 15.72 7.89
CA ASP A 355 -9.03 16.99 7.41
C ASP A 355 -10.50 17.14 7.80
N LEU A 356 -11.31 16.08 7.68
CA LEU A 356 -12.74 16.14 7.96
C LEU A 356 -13.05 16.22 9.46
N PHE A 357 -12.22 15.59 10.29
CA PHE A 357 -12.46 15.48 11.73
C PHE A 357 -11.55 16.36 12.58
N GLU A 358 -10.68 17.17 11.96
CA GLU A 358 -9.80 18.14 12.62
C GLU A 358 -8.98 17.50 13.75
N SER A 359 -8.39 16.35 13.45
CA SER A 359 -7.63 15.54 14.40
C SER A 359 -6.37 14.99 13.76
N ASP A 360 -5.26 15.08 14.49
CA ASP A 360 -3.96 14.52 14.11
C ASP A 360 -3.82 13.04 14.51
N GLU A 361 -4.83 12.47 15.18
CA GLU A 361 -4.85 11.04 15.51
C GLU A 361 -5.03 10.17 14.26
N TRP A 362 -4.66 8.89 14.38
CA TRP A 362 -4.89 7.91 13.33
C TRP A 362 -6.36 7.89 12.89
N PHE A 363 -6.57 8.20 11.62
CA PHE A 363 -7.89 8.23 10.96
C PHE A 363 -8.84 9.25 11.60
N GLY A 364 -8.33 10.43 11.94
CA GLY A 364 -9.10 11.51 12.55
C GLY A 364 -9.76 11.13 13.88
N GLY A 365 -9.16 10.20 14.63
CA GLY A 365 -9.69 9.71 15.91
C GLY A 365 -10.95 8.85 15.78
N LYS A 366 -11.25 8.30 14.60
CA LYS A 366 -12.42 7.44 14.36
C LYS A 366 -12.09 5.95 14.49
N ASN A 367 -13.10 5.16 14.84
CA ASN A 367 -12.97 3.71 14.77
C ASN A 367 -12.92 3.28 13.30
N VAL A 368 -11.99 2.39 12.94
CA VAL A 368 -11.81 1.88 11.58
C VAL A 368 -11.72 0.37 11.60
N LEU A 369 -12.53 -0.28 10.76
CA LEU A 369 -12.53 -1.71 10.57
C LEU A 369 -12.06 -2.04 9.16
N PHE A 370 -10.91 -2.70 9.05
CA PHE A 370 -10.42 -3.24 7.80
C PHE A 370 -10.92 -4.67 7.65
N VAL A 371 -11.54 -4.97 6.51
CA VAL A 371 -12.05 -6.31 6.22
C VAL A 371 -11.48 -6.76 4.88
N GLY A 372 -11.09 -8.03 4.80
CA GLY A 372 -10.63 -8.58 3.52
C GLY A 372 -9.88 -9.89 3.70
N ASP A 373 -9.22 -10.30 2.63
CA ASP A 373 -8.39 -11.49 2.58
C ASP A 373 -7.04 -11.11 1.96
N ILE A 374 -6.00 -11.01 2.77
CA ILE A 374 -4.65 -10.61 2.32
C ILE A 374 -4.03 -11.60 1.32
N LEU A 375 -4.62 -12.79 1.13
CA LEU A 375 -4.20 -13.76 0.13
C LEU A 375 -4.94 -13.60 -1.21
N GLN A 376 -5.89 -12.66 -1.30
CA GLN A 376 -6.52 -12.28 -2.57
C GLN A 376 -5.65 -11.30 -3.36
N LEU A 377 -6.25 -10.67 -4.38
CA LEU A 377 -5.57 -9.79 -5.31
C LEU A 377 -4.95 -8.59 -4.58
N PRO A 378 -3.64 -8.32 -4.75
CA PRO A 378 -3.00 -7.12 -4.24
C PRO A 378 -3.46 -5.88 -5.03
N PRO A 379 -3.17 -4.66 -4.54
CA PRO A 379 -3.43 -3.44 -5.30
C PRO A 379 -2.78 -3.45 -6.69
N VAL A 380 -3.50 -2.95 -7.69
CA VAL A 380 -2.98 -2.81 -9.05
C VAL A 380 -1.92 -1.71 -9.07
N ARG A 381 -0.68 -2.04 -9.47
CA ARG A 381 0.46 -1.10 -9.62
C ARG A 381 0.85 -0.29 -8.36
N GLY A 382 0.31 -0.64 -7.18
CA GLY A 382 0.61 -0.01 -5.89
C GLY A 382 1.32 -0.96 -4.91
N GLN A 383 1.88 -0.41 -3.83
CA GLN A 383 2.39 -1.22 -2.73
C GLN A 383 1.23 -1.62 -1.80
N PRO A 384 1.11 -2.90 -1.38
CA PRO A 384 0.10 -3.32 -0.42
C PRO A 384 0.27 -2.63 0.95
N VAL A 385 -0.80 -2.59 1.73
CA VAL A 385 -0.77 -2.10 3.13
C VAL A 385 -0.19 -3.11 4.12
N PHE A 386 0.23 -4.27 3.64
CA PHE A 386 0.77 -5.38 4.42
C PHE A 386 2.06 -5.91 3.80
N ASP A 387 2.95 -6.39 4.65
CA ASP A 387 4.18 -7.05 4.18
C ASP A 387 3.85 -8.37 3.48
N LYS A 388 4.70 -8.77 2.52
CA LYS A 388 4.56 -10.08 1.87
C LYS A 388 4.65 -11.18 2.92
N VAL A 389 3.62 -12.02 2.96
CA VAL A 389 3.60 -13.23 3.78
C VAL A 389 4.67 -14.19 3.24
N THR A 390 5.79 -14.29 3.95
CA THR A 390 6.86 -15.26 3.73
C THR A 390 6.73 -16.44 4.70
N ALA A 391 7.39 -17.57 4.39
CA ALA A 391 7.45 -18.73 5.30
C ALA A 391 8.05 -18.38 6.69
N SER A 392 8.88 -17.34 6.76
CA SER A 392 9.42 -16.80 8.02
C SER A 392 8.40 -16.02 8.85
N THR A 393 7.42 -15.38 8.23
CA THR A 393 6.34 -14.62 8.91
C THR A 393 5.13 -15.47 9.31
N LEU A 394 5.09 -16.74 8.91
CA LEU A 394 4.02 -17.70 9.27
C LEU A 394 4.38 -18.56 10.50
N LYS A 395 5.56 -18.36 11.09
CA LYS A 395 5.98 -18.95 12.36
C LYS A 395 5.67 -17.99 13.50
#